data_AF-A0A7X3RC06-F1
#
_entry.id   AF-A0A7X3RC06-F1
#
_cell.length_a   1.000
_cell.length_b   1.000
_cell.length_c   1.000
_cell.angle_alpha   90.00
_cell.angle_beta   90.00
_cell.angle_gamma   90.00
#
_symmetry.space_group_name_H-M   'P 1'
#
loop_
_entity.id
_entity.type
_entity.pdbx_description
1 polymer ?
#
loop_
_entity_poly.entity_id
_entity_poly.type
_entity_poly.pdbx_seq_one_letter_code
_entity_poly.pdbx_strand_id
1 'polypeptide(L)' 'MLTQEQCKSYEENGYIGVEAVLTAEEVADLQRVTEEFVEKSREVTEHTDIFDLEPGHTPANPRVRRIKNPGLHHIVYDQT' A
#
# COMPACT_ATOMS: atom_id res chain seq x y z
N MET A 1 -0.90 26.22 -7.62
CA MET A 1 0.22 27.04 -7.13
C MET A 1 0.36 26.82 -5.63
N LEU A 2 1.59 26.79 -5.10
CA LEU A 2 1.86 26.65 -3.66
C LEU A 2 1.43 27.92 -2.91
N THR A 3 1.04 27.77 -1.65
CA THR A 3 0.74 28.91 -0.77
C THR A 3 2.03 29.58 -0.28
N GLN A 4 1.95 30.84 0.14
CA GLN A 4 3.12 31.55 0.68
C GLN A 4 3.69 30.89 1.94
N GLU A 5 2.82 30.30 2.77
CA GLU A 5 3.21 29.52 3.94
C GLU A 5 3.97 28.25 3.55
N GLN A 6 3.54 27.54 2.51
CA GLN A 6 4.27 26.38 1.99
C GLN A 6 5.65 26.76 1.46
N CYS A 7 5.76 27.88 0.74
CA CYS A 7 7.06 28.38 0.26
C CYS A 7 8.00 28.71 1.43
N LYS A 8 7.50 29.42 2.45
CA LYS A 8 8.29 29.75 3.64
C LYS A 8 8.71 28.50 4.42
N SER A 9 7.79 27.55 4.60
CA SER A 9 8.10 26.27 5.25
C SER A 9 9.18 25.49 4.51
N TYR A 10 9.16 25.52 3.17
CA TYR A 10 10.20 24.89 2.35
C TYR A 10 11.55 25.59 2.52
N GLU A 11 11.58 26.92 2.52
CA GLU A 11 12.82 27.68 2.73
C GLU A 11 13.45 27.41 4.11
N GLU A 12 12.62 27.28 5.15
CA GLU A 12 13.08 27.03 6.52
C GLU A 12 13.46 25.56 6.78
N ASN A 13 12.70 24.60 6.23
CA ASN A 13 12.80 23.19 6.60
C ASN A 13 13.34 22.27 5.49
N GLY A 14 13.42 22.75 4.25
CA GLY A 14 13.86 21.97 3.08
C GLY A 14 12.82 21.00 2.52
N TYR A 15 11.57 21.03 3.01
CA TYR A 15 10.47 20.20 2.51
C TYR A 15 9.10 20.88 2.69
N ILE A 16 8.10 20.39 1.96
CA ILE A 16 6.69 20.69 2.21
C ILE A 16 5.96 19.42 2.63
N GLY A 17 5.07 19.54 3.62
CA GLY A 17 4.07 18.53 3.91
C GLY A 17 2.85 18.76 3.03
N VAL A 18 2.34 17.70 2.41
CA VAL A 18 1.01 17.70 1.79
C VAL A 18 0.17 16.72 2.58
N GLU A 19 -0.80 17.24 3.30
CA GLU A 19 -1.74 16.43 4.06
C GLU A 19 -2.82 15.88 3.13
N ALA A 20 -3.34 14.70 3.46
CA ALA A 20 -4.44 14.06 2.72
C ALA A 20 -4.21 13.97 1.20
N VAL A 21 -2.97 13.64 0.79
CA VAL A 21 -2.64 13.34 -0.63
C VAL A 21 -3.55 12.25 -1.18
N LEU A 22 -3.86 11.26 -0.34
CA LEU A 22 -4.92 10.28 -0.59
C LEU A 22 -6.12 10.64 0.28
N THR A 23 -7.30 10.56 -0.32
CA THR A 23 -8.58 10.67 0.37
C THR A 23 -8.78 9.49 1.33
N ALA A 24 -9.67 9.65 2.31
CA ALA A 24 -10.01 8.56 3.22
C ALA A 24 -10.64 7.37 2.49
N GLU A 25 -11.35 7.61 1.39
CA GLU A 25 -11.96 6.57 0.55
C GLU A 25 -10.89 5.77 -0.20
N GLU A 26 -9.93 6.45 -0.84
CA GLU A 26 -8.80 5.79 -1.53
C GLU A 26 -7.98 4.93 -0.56
N VAL A 27 -7.71 5.44 0.66
CA VAL A 27 -7.01 4.66 1.69
C VAL A 27 -7.82 3.44 2.11
N ALA A 28 -9.14 3.57 2.30
CA ALA A 28 -10.01 2.46 2.67
C ALA A 28 -10.06 1.39 1.57
N ASP A 29 -10.10 1.79 0.30
CA ASP A 29 -10.06 0.86 -0.82
C ASP A 29 -8.72 0.12 -0.92
N LEU A 30 -7.59 0.83 -0.77
CA LEU A 30 -6.27 0.21 -0.73
C LEU A 30 -6.17 -0.82 0.41
N GLN A 31 -6.69 -0.48 1.60
CA GLN A 31 -6.71 -1.40 2.75
C GLN A 31 -7.54 -2.65 2.48
N ARG A 32 -8.79 -2.49 2.01
CA ARG A 32 -9.68 -3.61 1.68
C ARG A 32 -9.03 -4.55 0.67
N VAL A 33 -8.46 -4.01 -0.40
CA VAL A 33 -7.80 -4.83 -1.44
C VAL A 33 -6.54 -5.51 -0.89
N THR A 34 -5.78 -4.84 -0.01
CA THR A 34 -4.64 -5.46 0.68
C THR A 34 -5.10 -6.68 1.49
N GLU A 35 -6.20 -6.55 2.24
CA GLU A 35 -6.77 -7.65 3.03
C GLU A 35 -7.20 -8.82 2.13
N GLU A 36 -7.81 -8.53 0.98
CA GLU A 36 -8.15 -9.56 -0.01
C GLU A 36 -6.91 -10.29 -0.54
N PHE A 37 -5.79 -9.61 -0.74
CA PHE A 37 -4.53 -10.26 -1.12
C PHE A 37 -3.97 -11.13 0.00
N VAL A 38 -4.05 -10.68 1.26
CA VAL A 38 -3.67 -11.50 2.41
C VAL A 38 -4.53 -12.75 2.48
N GLU A 39 -5.84 -12.64 2.29
CA GLU A 39 -6.72 -13.81 2.27
C GLU A 39 -6.40 -14.77 1.12
N LYS A 40 -6.19 -14.26 -0.10
CA LYS A 40 -5.75 -15.08 -1.24
C LYS A 40 -4.44 -15.81 -0.99
N SER A 41 -3.53 -15.22 -0.21
CA SER A 41 -2.25 -15.87 0.13
C SER A 41 -2.42 -17.16 0.92
N ARG A 42 -3.58 -17.39 1.56
CA ARG A 42 -3.91 -18.62 2.30
C ARG A 42 -3.77 -19.88 1.45
N GLU A 43 -3.95 -19.76 0.13
CA GLU A 43 -3.92 -20.88 -0.81
C GLU A 43 -2.51 -21.33 -1.17
N VAL A 44 -1.48 -20.59 -0.78
CA VAL A 44 -0.07 -20.88 -1.10
C VAL A 44 0.72 -21.14 0.18
N THR A 45 1.71 -22.01 0.10
CA THR A 45 2.61 -22.32 1.23
C THR A 45 4.06 -21.94 0.96
N GLU A 46 4.34 -21.48 -0.26
CA GLU A 46 5.64 -21.02 -0.73
C GLU A 46 5.51 -19.66 -1.42
N HIS A 47 6.63 -18.96 -1.59
CA HIS A 47 6.66 -17.70 -2.33
C HIS A 47 6.22 -17.93 -3.78
N THR A 48 5.44 -17.00 -4.32
CA THR A 48 4.98 -17.01 -5.72
C THR A 48 5.42 -15.73 -6.43
N ASP A 49 5.07 -15.58 -7.70
CA ASP A 49 5.31 -14.33 -8.44
C ASP A 49 4.48 -13.16 -7.89
N ILE A 50 3.41 -13.45 -7.13
CA ILE A 50 2.54 -12.44 -6.49
C ILE A 50 2.88 -12.27 -5.02
N PHE A 51 3.15 -13.34 -4.29
CA PHE A 51 3.30 -13.30 -2.82
C PHE A 51 4.73 -13.59 -2.37
N ASP A 52 5.23 -12.70 -1.53
CA ASP A 52 6.39 -12.94 -0.69
C ASP A 52 5.88 -13.23 0.74
N LEU A 53 5.94 -14.49 1.18
CA LEU A 53 5.35 -14.91 2.46
C LEU A 53 6.24 -14.55 3.66
N GLU A 54 5.62 -14.26 4.81
CA GLU A 54 6.36 -14.10 6.07
C GLU A 54 6.73 -15.46 6.69
N PRO A 55 7.81 -15.51 7.50
CA PRO A 55 8.02 -16.63 8.41
C PRO A 55 6.79 -16.82 9.32
N GLY A 56 6.29 -18.05 9.38
CA GLY A 56 5.08 -18.37 10.15
C GLY A 56 3.77 -18.19 9.38
N HIS A 57 3.82 -17.88 8.07
CA HIS A 57 2.67 -18.01 7.18
C HIS A 57 2.15 -19.46 7.21
N THR A 58 0.83 -19.61 7.36
CA THR A 58 0.13 -20.88 7.10
C THR A 58 -1.24 -20.59 6.50
N PRO A 59 -1.90 -21.58 5.88
CA PRO A 59 -3.30 -21.45 5.48
C PRO A 59 -4.27 -21.18 6.64
N ALA A 60 -3.89 -21.39 7.91
CA ALA A 60 -4.73 -20.98 9.05
C ALA A 60 -4.43 -19.55 9.52
N ASN A 61 -3.23 -19.06 9.24
CA ASN A 61 -2.70 -17.78 9.67
C ASN A 61 -1.94 -17.12 8.49
N PRO A 62 -2.66 -16.58 7.49
CA PRO A 62 -2.05 -16.05 6.29
C PRO A 62 -1.29 -14.77 6.62
N ARG A 63 -0.02 -14.75 6.24
CA ARG A 63 0.88 -13.61 6.46
C ARG A 63 1.73 -13.36 5.22
N VAL A 64 1.73 -12.12 4.75
CA VAL A 64 2.47 -11.71 3.55
C VAL A 64 3.45 -10.61 3.93
N ARG A 65 4.73 -10.80 3.58
CA ARG A 65 5.77 -9.79 3.76
C ARG A 65 5.66 -8.71 2.70
N ARG A 66 5.35 -9.12 1.47
CA ARG A 66 5.21 -8.22 0.32
C ARG A 66 4.26 -8.81 -0.72
N ILE A 67 3.37 -7.97 -1.23
CA ILE A 67 2.63 -8.20 -2.47
C ILE A 67 3.49 -7.66 -3.61
N LYS A 68 3.91 -8.52 -4.54
CA LYS A 68 4.77 -8.15 -5.66
C LYS A 68 3.90 -7.53 -6.75
N ASN A 69 4.30 -6.36 -7.26
CA ASN A 69 3.63 -5.64 -8.35
C ASN A 69 2.08 -5.57 -8.23
N PRO A 70 1.52 -5.08 -7.11
CA PRO A 70 0.09 -5.17 -6.84
C PRO A 70 -0.79 -4.47 -7.89
N GLY A 71 -0.30 -3.42 -8.55
CA GLY A 71 -0.99 -2.75 -9.67
C GLY A 71 -1.25 -3.64 -10.89
N LEU A 72 -0.42 -4.67 -11.11
CA LEU A 72 -0.67 -5.67 -12.18
C LEU A 72 -1.81 -6.64 -11.84
N HIS A 73 -2.22 -6.69 -10.56
CA HIS A 73 -3.14 -7.68 -10.03
C HIS A 73 -4.43 -7.07 -9.49
N HIS A 74 -4.46 -5.76 -9.22
CA HIS A 74 -5.67 -5.06 -8.82
C HIS A 74 -5.62 -3.57 -9.18
N ILE A 75 -6.67 -3.10 -9.85
CA ILE A 75 -6.77 -1.75 -10.42
C ILE A 75 -6.65 -0.62 -9.38
N VAL A 76 -7.10 -0.83 -8.14
CA VAL A 76 -6.99 0.18 -7.06
C VAL A 76 -5.54 0.61 -6.80
N TYR A 77 -4.55 -0.26 -7.04
CA TYR A 77 -3.13 0.11 -6.93
C TYR A 77 -2.56 0.77 -8.20
N ASP A 78 -3.33 0.86 -9.27
CA ASP A 78 -2.96 1.49 -10.55
C ASP A 78 -3.66 2.85 -10.73
N GLN A 79 -4.49 3.25 -9.76
CA GLN A 79 -5.32 4.46 -9.81
C GLN A 79 -4.72 5.67 -9.08
N THR A 80 -3.59 5.50 -8.37
CA THR A 80 -2.92 6.54 -7.59
C THR A 80 -1.87 7.30 -8.39
#